data_AF-A0A1H5QLH1-F1
#
_entry.id   AF-A0A1H5QLH1-F1
#
_cell.length_a   1.000
_cell.length_b   1.000
_cell.length_c   1.000
_cell.angle_alpha   90.00
_cell.angle_beta   90.00
_cell.angle_gamma   90.00
#
_symmetry.space_group_name_H-M   'P 1'
#
loop_
_entity.id
_entity.type
_entity.pdbx_description
1 polymer ?
#
loop_
_entity_poly.entity_id
_entity_poly.type
_entity_poly.pdbx_seq_one_letter_code
_entity_poly.pdbx_strand_id
1 'polypeptide(L)'
;MPPRAALAWWGATACWFLGSLLGGRRTPAEAAVPLPVAILAYVVGAGLFALLGYGVHRGVKGTRVASAIVGGLGIVVLVRQLAEDLATGAVVHGAFFLAALLLAATAVVLLLRRR
;
A
#
# COMPACT_ATOMS: atom_id res chain seq x y z
N MET A 1 -0.26 11.93 11.90
CA MET A 1 0.00 10.47 11.92
C MET A 1 1.13 10.19 12.91
N PRO A 2 1.09 9.11 13.71
CA PRO A 2 2.24 8.73 14.53
C PRO A 2 3.45 8.36 13.65
N PRO A 3 4.69 8.75 14.01
CA PRO A 3 5.88 8.50 13.18
C PRO A 3 6.08 7.03 12.80
N ARG A 4 5.79 6.11 13.74
CA ARG A 4 5.87 4.66 13.53
C ARG A 4 4.85 4.15 12.50
N ALA A 5 3.65 4.72 12.48
CA ALA A 5 2.62 4.36 11.49
C ALA A 5 3.01 4.85 10.09
N ALA A 6 3.62 6.04 10.01
CA ALA A 6 4.13 6.56 8.74
C ALA A 6 5.26 5.70 8.19
N LEU A 7 6.25 5.31 9.01
CA LEU A 7 7.33 4.41 8.61
C LEU A 7 6.81 3.06 8.12
N ALA A 8 5.90 2.43 8.86
CA ALA A 8 5.29 1.17 8.45
C ALA A 8 4.56 1.32 7.10
N TRP A 9 3.83 2.42 6.89
CA TRP A 9 3.13 2.65 5.63
C TRP A 9 4.07 2.89 4.43
N TRP A 10 5.13 3.68 4.62
CA TRP A 10 6.13 3.91 3.57
C TRP A 10 6.89 2.63 3.24
N GLY A 11 7.22 1.82 4.25
CA GLY A 11 7.76 0.49 4.06
C GLY A 11 6.81 -0.41 3.26
N ALA A 12 5.51 -0.39 3.58
CA ALA A 12 4.51 -1.14 2.82
C ALA A 12 4.46 -0.72 1.35
N THR A 13 4.51 0.58 1.09
CA THR A 13 4.50 1.15 -0.26
C THR A 13 5.76 0.76 -1.04
N ALA A 14 6.93 0.79 -0.39
CA ALA A 14 8.20 0.38 -0.99
C ALA A 14 8.22 -1.12 -1.31
N CYS A 15 7.76 -1.97 -0.38
CA CYS A 15 7.64 -3.41 -0.61
C CYS A 15 6.64 -3.71 -1.74
N TRP A 16 5.52 -3.00 -1.79
CA TRP A 16 4.55 -3.14 -2.85
C TRP A 16 5.15 -2.78 -4.22
N PHE A 17 5.81 -1.62 -4.32
CA PHE A 17 6.47 -1.17 -5.54
C PHE A 17 7.59 -2.12 -5.99
N LEU A 18 8.42 -2.59 -5.05
CA LEU A 18 9.47 -3.57 -5.32
C LEU A 18 8.91 -4.91 -5.78
N GLY A 19 7.81 -5.37 -5.18
CA GLY A 19 7.05 -6.53 -5.65
C GLY A 19 6.68 -6.37 -7.12
N SER A 20 5.95 -5.30 -7.46
CA SER A 20 5.47 -5.05 -8.82
C SER A 20 6.59 -4.87 -9.85
N LEU A 21 7.76 -4.37 -9.45
CA LEU A 21 8.95 -4.29 -10.32
C LEU A 21 9.66 -5.64 -10.51
N LEU A 22 9.87 -6.39 -9.42
CA LEU A 22 10.69 -7.61 -9.41
C LEU A 22 9.93 -8.87 -9.82
N GLY A 23 8.61 -8.89 -9.63
CA GLY A 23 7.78 -10.05 -9.95
C GLY A 23 7.60 -10.31 -11.44
N GLY A 24 7.97 -9.37 -12.31
CA GLY A 24 7.79 -9.46 -13.77
C GLY A 24 6.33 -9.58 -14.24
N ARG A 25 5.39 -9.77 -13.30
CA ARG A 25 3.94 -9.84 -13.51
C ARG A 25 3.34 -8.51 -13.09
N ARG A 26 3.01 -7.71 -14.10
CA ARG A 26 2.08 -6.60 -13.92
C ARG A 26 0.74 -7.16 -13.50
N THR A 27 0.10 -6.57 -12.49
CA THR A 27 -1.30 -6.88 -12.19
C THR A 27 -2.16 -6.68 -13.46
N PRO A 28 -3.34 -7.30 -13.60
CA PRO A 28 -4.19 -7.12 -14.79
C PRO A 28 -4.45 -5.64 -15.10
N ALA A 29 -4.55 -4.79 -14.07
CA ALA A 29 -4.70 -3.34 -14.20
C ALA A 29 -3.41 -2.64 -14.69
N GLU A 30 -2.23 -3.08 -14.26
CA GLU A 30 -0.93 -2.57 -14.71
C GLU A 30 -0.54 -3.10 -16.09
N ALA A 31 -1.01 -4.28 -16.47
CA ALA A 31 -0.81 -4.86 -17.79
C ALA A 31 -1.64 -4.12 -18.84
N ALA A 32 -2.75 -3.48 -18.43
CA ALA A 32 -3.59 -2.67 -19.31
C ALA A 32 -2.95 -1.32 -19.69
N VAL A 33 -1.85 -0.92 -19.05
CA VAL A 33 -1.20 0.38 -19.28
C VAL A 33 0.32 0.26 -19.47
N PRO A 34 0.96 1.21 -20.18
CA PRO A 34 2.41 1.27 -20.27
C PRO A 34 3.07 1.38 -18.89
N LEU A 35 4.25 0.77 -18.70
CA LEU A 35 4.98 0.79 -17.43
C LEU A 35 5.16 2.21 -16.83
N PRO A 36 5.47 3.27 -17.62
CA PRO A 36 5.57 4.63 -17.08
C PRO A 36 4.25 5.14 -16.49
N VAL A 37 3.11 4.74 -17.07
CA VAL A 37 1.78 5.11 -16.59
C VAL A 37 1.45 4.36 -15.29
N ALA A 38 1.83 3.09 -15.20
CA ALA A 38 1.74 2.33 -13.95
C ALA A 38 2.57 3.01 -12.85
N ILE A 39 3.84 3.32 -13.11
CA ILE A 39 4.72 4.03 -12.16
C ILE A 39 4.11 5.38 -11.74
N LEU A 40 3.54 6.13 -12.69
CA LEU A 40 2.86 7.40 -12.37
C LEU A 40 1.68 7.18 -11.41
N ALA A 41 0.89 6.12 -11.59
CA ALA A 41 -0.20 5.78 -10.68
C ALA A 41 0.31 5.44 -9.26
N TYR A 42 1.45 4.75 -9.14
CA TYR A 42 2.12 4.54 -7.85
C TYR A 42 2.53 5.86 -7.19
N VAL A 43 3.17 6.75 -7.94
CA VAL A 43 3.63 8.06 -7.44
C VAL A 43 2.45 8.92 -7.00
N VAL A 44 1.40 9.00 -7.82
CA VAL A 44 0.18 9.76 -7.51
C VAL A 44 -0.53 9.18 -6.29
N GLY A 45 -0.67 7.84 -6.21
CA GLY A 45 -1.26 7.17 -5.07
C GLY A 45 -0.49 7.42 -3.77
N ALA A 46 0.84 7.33 -3.81
CA ALA A 46 1.72 7.66 -2.70
C ALA A 46 1.60 9.13 -2.27
N GLY A 47 1.51 10.05 -3.23
CA GLY A 47 1.31 11.49 -2.98
C GLY A 47 -0.05 11.80 -2.33
N LEU A 48 -1.14 11.21 -2.85
CA LEU A 48 -2.48 11.36 -2.26
C LEU A 48 -2.52 10.81 -0.83
N PHE A 49 -1.83 9.71 -0.57
CA PHE A 49 -1.74 9.17 0.78
C PHE A 49 -0.91 10.06 1.71
N ALA A 50 0.21 10.62 1.23
CA ALA A 50 1.00 11.58 1.99
C ALA A 50 0.16 12.81 2.37
N LEU A 51 -0.69 13.30 1.46
CA LEU A 51 -1.65 14.37 1.74
C LEU A 51 -2.68 13.97 2.81
N LEU A 52 -3.21 12.75 2.76
CA LEU A 52 -4.10 12.24 3.81
C LEU A 52 -3.38 12.15 5.17
N GLY A 53 -2.16 11.62 5.20
CA GLY A 53 -1.34 11.53 6.40
C GLY A 53 -0.99 12.89 7.00
N TYR A 54 -0.71 13.87 6.14
CA TYR A 54 -0.54 15.27 6.51
C TYR A 54 -1.83 15.88 7.06
N GLY A 55 -2.98 15.63 6.42
CA GLY A 55 -4.28 16.02 6.92
C GLY A 55 -4.60 15.45 8.31
N VAL A 56 -4.27 14.17 8.54
CA VAL A 56 -4.38 13.53 9.87
C VAL A 56 -3.44 14.17 10.88
N HIS A 57 -2.24 14.58 10.48
CA HIS A 57 -1.30 15.29 11.35
C HIS A 57 -1.79 16.71 11.70
N ARG A 58 -2.37 17.43 10.74
CA ARG A 58 -2.96 18.76 10.91
C ARG A 58 -4.33 18.75 11.59
N GLY A 59 -4.89 17.57 11.90
CA GLY A 59 -6.18 17.44 12.57
C GLY A 59 -7.39 17.79 11.68
N VAL A 60 -7.24 17.73 10.36
CA VAL A 60 -8.32 18.03 9.42
C VAL A 60 -9.46 17.01 9.58
N LYS A 61 -10.69 17.50 9.77
CA LYS A 61 -11.88 16.66 9.97
C LYS A 61 -12.06 15.67 8.81
N GLY A 62 -12.42 14.42 9.11
CA GLY A 62 -12.67 13.38 8.11
C GLY A 62 -11.41 12.69 7.54
N THR A 63 -10.22 13.28 7.65
CA THR A 63 -8.98 12.67 7.10
C THR A 63 -8.63 11.34 7.74
N ARG A 64 -8.93 11.13 9.03
CA ARG A 64 -8.75 9.83 9.69
C ARG A 64 -9.65 8.74 9.09
N VAL A 65 -10.90 9.09 8.79
CA VAL A 65 -11.86 8.15 8.18
C VAL A 65 -11.43 7.84 6.75
N ALA A 66 -11.07 8.86 5.97
CA ALA A 66 -10.54 8.69 4.62
C ALA A 66 -9.27 7.82 4.62
N SER A 67 -8.32 8.06 5.51
CA SER A 67 -7.12 7.23 5.68
C SER A 67 -7.45 5.79 6.06
N ALA A 68 -8.46 5.57 6.91
CA ALA A 68 -8.88 4.21 7.28
C ALA A 68 -9.51 3.47 6.10
N ILE A 69 -10.35 4.14 5.30
CA ILE A 69 -10.97 3.57 4.09
C ILE A 69 -9.90 3.23 3.05
N VAL A 70 -9.02 4.18 2.73
CA VAL A 70 -7.93 3.98 1.76
C VAL A 70 -6.98 2.90 2.26
N GLY A 71 -6.67 2.89 3.56
CA GLY A 71 -5.87 1.85 4.20
C GLY A 71 -6.48 0.45 4.06
N GLY A 72 -7.78 0.33 4.32
CA GLY A 72 -8.53 -0.92 4.18
C GLY A 72 -8.59 -1.42 2.73
N LEU A 73 -8.86 -0.52 1.78
CA LEU A 73 -8.84 -0.86 0.36
C LEU A 73 -7.46 -1.35 -0.09
N GLY A 74 -6.38 -0.70 0.37
CA GLY A 74 -5.02 -1.13 0.10
C GLY A 74 -4.73 -2.55 0.60
N ILE A 75 -5.19 -2.89 1.82
CA ILE A 75 -5.06 -4.25 2.38
C ILE A 75 -5.78 -5.28 1.51
N VAL A 76 -7.02 -5.00 1.08
CA VAL A 76 -7.80 -5.91 0.22
C VAL A 76 -7.07 -6.18 -1.11
N VAL A 77 -6.50 -5.13 -1.70
CA VAL A 77 -5.71 -5.22 -2.94
C VAL A 77 -4.47 -6.09 -2.73
N LEU A 78 -3.74 -5.91 -1.63
CA LEU A 78 -2.56 -6.71 -1.30
C LEU A 78 -2.90 -8.18 -1.05
N VAL A 79 -4.01 -8.47 -0.35
CA VAL A 79 -4.48 -9.84 -0.11
C VAL A 79 -4.81 -10.55 -1.42
N ARG A 80 -5.52 -9.85 -2.33
CA ARG A 80 -5.85 -10.41 -3.64
C ARG A 80 -4.58 -10.73 -4.44
N GLN A 81 -3.62 -9.81 -4.50
CA GLN A 81 -2.37 -10.01 -5.24
C GLN A 81 -1.54 -11.16 -4.64
N LEU A 82 -1.48 -11.24 -3.31
CA LEU A 82 -0.82 -12.36 -2.63
C LEU A 82 -1.50 -13.71 -2.94
N ALA A 83 -2.83 -13.76 -3.03
CA ALA A 83 -3.55 -14.97 -3.42
C ALA A 83 -3.26 -15.39 -4.88
N GLU A 84 -3.18 -14.42 -5.80
CA GLU A 84 -2.79 -14.66 -7.20
C GLU A 84 -1.33 -15.16 -7.30
N ASP A 85 -0.42 -14.65 -6.49
CA ASP A 85 0.97 -15.11 -6.44
C ASP A 85 1.12 -16.52 -5.88
N LEU A 86 0.35 -16.86 -4.83
CA LEU A 86 0.30 -18.22 -4.28
C LEU A 86 -0.25 -19.21 -5.31
N ALA A 87 -1.31 -18.84 -6.03
CA ALA A 87 -1.91 -19.68 -7.07
C ALA A 87 -0.95 -19.92 -8.24
N THR A 88 -0.04 -18.99 -8.51
CA THR A 88 0.87 -19.03 -9.66
C THR A 88 2.32 -19.39 -9.31
N GLY A 89 2.61 -19.72 -8.05
CA GLY A 89 3.93 -20.13 -7.57
C GLY A 89 4.99 -19.02 -7.56
N ALA A 90 4.59 -17.75 -7.56
CA ALA A 90 5.48 -16.60 -7.63
C ALA A 90 6.07 -16.22 -6.26
N VAL A 91 6.97 -17.06 -5.73
CA VAL A 91 7.46 -16.97 -4.34
C VAL A 91 8.11 -15.63 -3.99
N VAL A 92 8.99 -15.10 -4.84
CA VAL A 92 9.70 -13.83 -4.59
C VAL A 92 8.71 -12.66 -4.63
N HIS A 93 7.78 -12.68 -5.58
CA HIS A 93 6.73 -11.67 -5.72
C HIS A 93 5.82 -11.66 -4.48
N GLY A 94 5.33 -12.84 -4.10
CA GLY A 94 4.48 -13.04 -2.93
C GLY A 94 5.16 -12.64 -1.62
N ALA A 95 6.48 -12.83 -1.48
CA ALA A 95 7.22 -12.40 -0.29
C ALA A 95 7.20 -10.87 -0.10
N PHE A 96 7.36 -10.11 -1.20
CA PHE A 96 7.25 -8.65 -1.16
C PHE A 96 5.83 -8.18 -0.84
N PHE A 97 4.80 -8.84 -1.39
CA PHE A 97 3.40 -8.53 -1.05
C PHE A 97 3.03 -8.90 0.37
N LEU A 98 3.55 -10.01 0.90
CA LEU A 98 3.36 -10.38 2.28
C LEU A 98 4.00 -9.34 3.20
N ALA A 99 5.22 -8.90 2.91
CA ALA A 99 5.87 -7.82 3.64
C ALA A 99 5.05 -6.51 3.57
N ALA A 100 4.56 -6.16 2.38
CA ALA A 100 3.70 -4.99 2.19
C ALA A 100 2.40 -5.09 3.01
N LEU A 101 1.77 -6.26 3.04
CA LEU A 101 0.54 -6.54 3.77
C LEU A 101 0.75 -6.40 5.29
N LEU A 102 1.82 -7.00 5.82
CA LEU A 102 2.13 -6.93 7.25
C LEU A 102 2.44 -5.49 7.69
N LEU A 103 3.16 -4.74 6.87
CA LEU A 103 3.48 -3.34 7.14
C LEU A 103 2.25 -2.43 7.03
N ALA A 104 1.37 -2.66 6.06
CA ALA A 104 0.10 -1.94 5.91
C ALA A 104 -0.83 -2.21 7.10
N ALA A 105 -0.99 -3.47 7.51
CA ALA A 105 -1.76 -3.85 8.69
C ALA A 105 -1.20 -3.17 9.96
N THR A 106 0.12 -3.18 10.13
CA THR A 106 0.79 -2.51 11.25
C THR A 106 0.52 -1.01 11.27
N ALA A 107 0.61 -0.35 10.10
CA ALA A 107 0.32 1.08 9.99
C ALA A 107 -1.13 1.42 10.36
N VAL A 108 -2.10 0.61 9.94
CA VAL A 108 -3.52 0.77 10.28
C VAL A 108 -3.74 0.56 11.79
N VAL A 109 -3.18 -0.48 12.39
CA VAL A 109 -3.26 -0.72 13.84
C VAL A 109 -2.68 0.45 14.63
N LEU A 110 -1.52 0.97 14.23
CA LEU A 110 -0.88 2.12 14.89
C LEU A 110 -1.67 3.43 14.70
N LEU A 111 -2.39 3.58 13.59
CA LEU A 111 -3.30 4.71 13.34
C LEU A 111 -4.57 4.66 14.20
N LEU A 112 -5.09 3.45 14.44
CA LEU A 112 -6.34 3.21 15.17
C LEU A 112 -6.16 3.02 16.67
N ARG A 113 -4.94 2.71 17.14
CA ARG A 113 -4.64 2.70 18.59
C ARG A 113 -5.02 4.05 19.20
N ARG A 114 -6.00 4.03 20.10
CA ARG A 114 -6.25 5.14 21.01
C ARG A 114 -4.95 5.37 21.80
N ARG A 115 -4.46 6.61 21.80
CA ARG A 115 -3.43 7.02 22.75
C ARG A 115 -3.98 6.91 24.17
#